data_AF-A0A4R2ENH1-F1
#
_entry.id   AF-A0A4R2ENH1-F1
#
_cell.length_a   1.000
_cell.length_b   1.000
_cell.length_c   1.000
_cell.angle_alpha   90.00
_cell.angle_beta   90.00
_cell.angle_gamma   90.00
#
_symmetry.space_group_name_H-M   'P 1'
#
loop_
_entity.id
_entity.type
_entity.pdbx_description
1 polymer ?
#
loop_
_entity_poly.entity_id
_entity_poly.type
_entity_poly.pdbx_seq_one_letter_code
_entity_poly.pdbx_strand_id
1 'polypeptide(L)'
;MLLRLASWLQQHLFPCVFKQCFGVDCPTCGMQRAFIELLKGDMSASLGYHWALIPTLLLFAFLVLHLIFPLKYGTVVIKALFAIDVATIVLNYIFN
;
A
#
# COMPACT_ATOMS: atom_id res chain seq x y z
N MET A 1 19.05 -10.90 -4.13
CA MET A 1 18.86 -10.75 -2.66
C MET A 1 17.43 -10.28 -2.35
N LEU A 2 16.97 -9.17 -2.93
CA LEU A 2 15.60 -8.65 -2.78
C LEU A 2 14.48 -9.64 -3.20
N LEU A 3 14.66 -10.37 -4.30
CA LEU A 3 13.68 -11.37 -4.76
C LEU A 3 13.43 -12.51 -3.76
N ARG A 4 14.46 -12.95 -3.01
CA ARG A 4 14.31 -13.97 -1.95
C ARG A 4 13.52 -13.44 -0.76
N LEU A 5 13.72 -12.16 -0.43
CA LEU A 5 12.97 -11.50 0.63
C LEU A 5 11.49 -11.36 0.25
N ALA A 6 11.21 -10.95 -1.00
CA ALA A 6 9.86 -10.83 -1.53
C ALA A 6 9.10 -12.18 -1.53
N SER A 7 9.75 -13.26 -1.95
CA SER A 7 9.14 -14.61 -1.91
C SER A 7 8.92 -15.11 -0.48
N TRP A 8 9.84 -14.81 0.44
CA TRP A 8 9.70 -15.19 1.85
C TRP A 8 8.54 -14.43 2.51
N LEU A 9 8.43 -13.12 2.25
CA LEU A 9 7.28 -12.28 2.62
C LEU A 9 5.98 -12.85 2.06
N GLN A 10 5.94 -13.20 0.76
CA GLN A 10 4.74 -13.74 0.14
C GLN A 10 4.27 -15.06 0.77
N GLN A 11 5.20 -15.89 1.27
CA GLN A 11 4.89 -17.16 1.94
C GLN A 11 4.54 -17.03 3.43
N HIS A 12 5.02 -15.97 4.10
CA HIS A 12 4.78 -15.72 5.53
C HIS A 12 3.76 -14.59 5.80
N LEU A 13 3.24 -13.94 4.76
CA LEU A 13 2.13 -13.02 4.88
C LEU A 13 0.89 -13.80 5.28
N PHE A 14 0.19 -13.31 6.30
CA PHE A 14 -1.08 -13.89 6.70
C PHE A 14 -2.03 -13.93 5.49
N PRO A 15 -2.65 -15.09 5.19
CA PRO A 15 -3.68 -15.15 4.17
C PRO A 15 -4.77 -14.15 4.56
N CYS A 16 -5.22 -13.37 3.58
CA CYS A 16 -6.24 -12.35 3.81
C CYS A 16 -7.52 -13.04 4.30
N VAL A 17 -7.77 -13.01 5.61
CA VAL A 17 -8.89 -13.72 6.25
C VAL A 17 -10.22 -13.29 5.64
N PHE A 18 -10.31 -12.01 5.23
CA PHE A 18 -11.44 -11.46 4.48
C PHE A 18 -11.69 -12.14 3.14
N LYS A 19 -10.63 -12.44 2.36
CA LYS A 19 -10.77 -13.15 1.09
C LYS A 19 -11.20 -14.59 1.30
N GLN A 20 -10.68 -15.26 2.34
CA GLN A 20 -11.09 -16.62 2.68
C GLN A 20 -12.52 -16.70 3.23
N CYS A 21 -12.96 -15.73 4.03
CA CYS A 21 -14.27 -15.75 4.66
C CYS A 21 -15.38 -15.13 3.78
N PHE A 22 -15.08 -14.09 3.02
CA PHE A 22 -16.08 -13.31 2.26
C PHE A 22 -15.87 -13.34 0.74
N GLY A 23 -14.79 -13.95 0.24
CA GLY A 23 -14.49 -14.02 -1.20
C GLY A 23 -14.05 -12.68 -1.82
N VAL A 24 -14.13 -11.59 -1.07
CA VAL A 24 -13.74 -10.24 -1.49
C VAL A 24 -12.34 -9.91 -0.99
N ASP A 25 -11.54 -9.29 -1.86
CA ASP A 25 -10.25 -8.74 -1.44
C ASP A 25 -10.48 -7.61 -0.44
N CYS A 26 -9.79 -7.65 0.70
CA CYS A 26 -9.91 -6.59 1.67
C CYS A 26 -9.22 -5.31 1.13
N PRO A 27 -9.74 -4.13 1.48
CA PRO A 27 -9.26 -2.83 0.98
C PRO A 27 -7.74 -2.63 1.14
N THR A 28 -7.14 -3.23 2.16
CA THR A 28 -5.70 -3.10 2.47
C THR A 28 -4.85 -4.29 2.01
N CYS A 29 -5.44 -5.42 1.61
CA CYS A 29 -4.69 -6.60 1.12
C CYS A 29 -4.07 -6.36 -0.27
N GLY A 30 -4.66 -5.46 -1.07
CA GLY A 30 -4.08 -4.99 -2.34
C GLY A 30 -2.75 -4.26 -2.17
N MET A 31 -2.60 -3.49 -1.09
CA MET A 31 -1.38 -2.75 -0.76
C MET A 31 -0.19 -3.68 -0.51
N GLN A 32 -0.39 -4.77 0.23
CA GLN A 32 0.66 -5.77 0.48
C GLN A 32 1.14 -6.46 -0.80
N ARG A 33 0.22 -6.79 -1.72
CA ARG A 33 0.56 -7.40 -3.01
C ARG A 33 1.29 -6.42 -3.92
N ALA A 34 0.81 -5.19 -4.01
CA ALA A 34 1.44 -4.16 -4.83
C ALA A 34 2.85 -3.83 -4.30
N PHE A 35 3.07 -3.85 -2.98
CA PHE A 35 4.41 -3.72 -2.38
C PHE A 35 5.33 -4.91 -2.68
N ILE A 36 4.81 -6.14 -2.69
CA ILE A 36 5.58 -7.33 -3.09
C ILE A 36 5.99 -7.26 -4.57
N GLU A 37 5.10 -6.82 -5.47
CA GLU A 37 5.42 -6.61 -6.89
C GLU A 37 6.46 -5.48 -7.08
N LEU A 38 6.36 -4.41 -6.28
CA LEU A 38 7.38 -3.36 -6.25
C LEU A 38 8.76 -3.91 -5.82
N LEU A 39 8.80 -4.77 -4.79
CA LEU A 39 10.03 -5.45 -4.34
C LEU A 39 10.60 -6.43 -5.36
N LYS A 40 9.75 -6.99 -6.25
CA LYS A 40 10.18 -7.81 -7.39
C LYS A 40 10.72 -6.96 -8.55
N GLY A 41 10.51 -5.64 -8.53
CA GLY A 41 10.92 -4.72 -9.57
C GLY A 41 9.90 -4.54 -10.69
N ASP A 42 8.68 -5.09 -10.52
CA ASP A 42 7.65 -5.13 -11.55
C ASP A 42 6.67 -3.96 -11.37
N MET A 43 7.10 -2.76 -11.80
CA MET A 43 6.33 -1.52 -11.61
C MET A 43 4.99 -1.52 -12.34
N SER A 44 4.92 -2.13 -13.53
CA SER A 44 3.69 -2.26 -14.32
C SER A 44 2.67 -3.16 -13.63
N ALA A 45 3.09 -4.31 -13.09
CA ALA A 45 2.21 -5.19 -12.33
C ALA A 45 1.75 -4.53 -11.02
N SER A 46 2.66 -3.84 -10.33
CA SER A 46 2.36 -3.11 -9.08
C SER A 46 1.31 -2.00 -9.31
N LEU A 47 1.42 -1.25 -10.41
CA LEU A 47 0.44 -0.22 -10.81
C LEU A 47 -0.90 -0.82 -11.28
N GLY A 48 -0.88 -2.02 -11.87
CA GLY A 48 -2.09 -2.73 -12.32
C GLY A 48 -2.94 -3.29 -11.17
N TYR A 49 -2.31 -3.70 -10.06
CA TYR A 49 -3.03 -4.22 -8.89
C TYR A 49 -3.65 -3.13 -8.01
N HIS A 50 -3.02 -1.97 -7.91
CA HIS A 50 -3.52 -0.90 -7.03
C HIS A 50 -3.01 0.47 -7.49
N TRP A 51 -3.90 1.26 -8.09
CA TRP A 51 -3.65 2.69 -8.35
C TRP A 51 -3.29 3.46 -7.06
N ALA A 52 -3.78 2.98 -5.91
CA ALA A 52 -3.49 3.56 -4.60
C ALA A 52 -2.02 3.39 -4.14
N LEU A 53 -1.18 2.63 -4.86
CA LEU A 53 0.23 2.53 -4.49
C LEU A 53 0.93 3.89 -4.49
N ILE A 54 0.62 4.78 -5.44
CA ILE A 54 1.24 6.11 -5.55
C ILE A 54 0.95 6.98 -4.31
N PRO A 55 -0.30 7.20 -3.89
CA PRO A 55 -0.58 7.97 -2.68
C PRO A 55 0.01 7.32 -1.42
N THR A 56 0.01 5.99 -1.30
CA THR A 56 0.64 5.30 -0.17
C THR A 56 2.16 5.47 -0.12
N LEU A 57 2.83 5.39 -1.27
CA LEU A 57 4.28 5.55 -1.35
C LEU A 57 4.68 7.00 -1.04
N LEU A 58 3.87 7.96 -1.50
CA LEU A 58 4.04 9.37 -1.20
C LEU A 58 3.82 9.66 0.28
N LEU A 59 2.78 9.08 0.90
CA LEU A 59 2.52 9.15 2.33
C LEU A 59 3.72 8.62 3.13
N PHE A 60 4.23 7.44 2.78
CA PHE A 60 5.38 6.84 3.46
C PHE A 60 6.65 7.70 3.31
N ALA A 61 6.92 8.21 2.12
CA ALA A 61 8.05 9.12 1.90
C ALA A 61 7.93 10.39 2.74
N PHE A 62 6.73 11.00 2.79
CA PHE A 62 6.48 12.19 3.60
C PHE A 62 6.57 11.89 5.10
N LEU A 63 6.14 10.72 5.54
CA LEU A 63 6.22 10.28 6.93
C LEU A 63 7.69 10.13 7.38
N VAL A 64 8.52 9.45 6.58
CA VAL A 64 9.95 9.30 6.85
C VAL A 64 10.65 10.65 6.85
N LEU A 65 10.33 11.52 5.88
CA LEU A 65 10.88 12.87 5.81
C LEU A 65 10.48 13.70 7.04
N HIS A 66 9.23 13.61 7.50
CA HIS A 66 8.76 14.31 8.68
C HIS A 66 9.40 13.79 9.99
N LEU A 67 9.76 12.50 10.02
CA LEU A 67 10.44 11.89 11.16
C LEU A 67 11.89 12.38 11.30
N ILE A 68 12.57 12.62 10.16
CA ILE A 68 13.94 13.14 10.11
C ILE A 68 13.96 14.67 10.26
N PHE A 69 12.98 15.35 9.64
CA PHE A 69 12.81 16.79 9.67
C PHE A 69 11.45 17.16 10.26
N PRO A 70 11.36 17.71 11.47
CA PRO A 70 10.10 18.11 12.07
C PRO A 70 9.50 19.31 11.34
N LEU A 71 8.80 19.04 10.23
CA LEU A 71 8.09 20.03 9.43
C LEU A 71 6.89 20.57 10.21
N LYS A 72 6.83 21.88 10.44
CA LYS A 72 5.73 22.56 11.17
C LYS A 72 4.31 22.18 10.68
N TYR A 73 4.16 21.87 9.40
CA TYR A 73 2.87 21.49 8.79
C TYR A 73 2.83 20.03 8.33
N GLY A 74 3.87 19.23 8.60
CA GLY A 74 3.96 17.85 8.13
C GLY A 74 2.80 16.98 8.60
N THR A 75 2.34 17.17 9.84
CA THR A 75 1.19 16.45 10.39
C THR A 75 -0.12 16.72 9.64
N VAL A 76 -0.32 17.93 9.12
CA VAL A 76 -1.54 18.26 8.34
C VAL A 76 -1.49 17.60 6.97
N VAL A 77 -0.32 17.65 6.31
CA VAL A 77 -0.10 17.02 5.00
C VAL A 77 -0.23 15.50 5.08
N ILE A 78 0.35 14.88 6.11
CA ILE A 78 0.24 13.43 6.35
C ILE A 78 -1.22 13.02 6.57
N LYS A 79 -1.99 13.77 7.37
CA LYS A 79 -3.42 13.50 7.57
C LYS A 79 -4.23 13.62 6.27
N ALA A 80 -3.94 14.62 5.45
CA ALA A 80 -4.61 14.79 4.16
C ALA A 80 -4.27 13.65 3.19
N LEU A 81 -2.99 13.29 3.08
CA LEU A 81 -2.54 12.15 2.26
C LEU A 81 -3.18 10.84 2.73
N PHE A 82 -3.27 10.61 4.04
CA PHE A 82 -3.90 9.43 4.61
C PHE A 82 -5.40 9.36 4.28
N ALA A 83 -6.12 10.49 4.36
CA ALA A 83 -7.52 10.56 3.98
C ALA A 83 -7.73 10.28 2.48
N ILE A 84 -6.86 10.79 1.62
CA ILE A 84 -6.87 10.50 0.17
C ILE A 84 -6.61 9.01 -0.06
N ASP A 85 -5.64 8.41 0.62
CA ASP A 85 -5.33 6.98 0.52
C ASP A 85 -6.56 6.13 0.85
N VAL A 86 -7.20 6.41 2.00
CA VAL A 86 -8.42 5.73 2.43
C VAL A 86 -9.56 5.92 1.43
N ALA A 87 -9.75 7.13 0.89
CA ALA A 87 -10.76 7.39 -0.13
C ALA A 87 -10.50 6.60 -1.42
N THR A 88 -9.25 6.51 -1.85
CA THR A 88 -8.85 5.77 -3.06
C THR A 88 -9.09 4.27 -2.91
N ILE A 89 -8.79 3.74 -1.72
CA ILE A 89 -9.05 2.35 -1.35
C ILE A 89 -10.55 2.04 -1.32
N VAL A 90 -11.36 2.92 -0.73
CA VAL A 90 -12.83 2.76 -0.69
C VAL A 90 -13.43 2.84 -2.09
N LEU A 91 -12.97 3.77 -2.93
CA LEU A 91 -13.40 3.86 -4.33
C LEU A 91 -13.05 2.58 -5.10
N ASN A 92 -11.85 2.03 -4.90
CA ASN A 92 -11.46 0.78 -5.53
C ASN A 92 -12.39 -0.38 -5.12
N TYR A 93 -12.77 -0.45 -3.85
CA TYR A 93 -13.72 -1.46 -3.34
C TYR A 93 -15.16 -1.26 -3.85
N ILE A 94 -15.59 -0.01 -4.07
CA ILE A 94 -16.92 0.27 -4.62
C ILE A 94 -17.01 -0.06 -6.11
N PHE A 95 -15.93 0.16 -6.86
CA PHE A 95 -15.89 -0.09 -8.31
C PHE A 95 -15.57 -1.54 -8.71
N ASN A 96 -15.13 -2.39 -7.76
CA ASN A 96 -14.72 -3.77 -8.01
C ASN A 96 -15.55 -4.77 -7.21
#